data_AF-B5VPE7-F1
#
_entry.id   AF-B5VPE7-F1
#
_cell.length_a   1.000
_cell.length_b   1.000
_cell.length_c   1.000
_cell.angle_alpha   90.00
_cell.angle_beta   90.00
_cell.angle_gamma   90.00
#
_symmetry.space_group_name_H-M   'P 1'
#
loop_
_entity.id
_entity.type
_entity.pdbx_description
1 polymer ?
#
loop_
_entity_poly.entity_id
_entity_poly.type
_entity_poly.pdbx_seq_one_letter_code
_entity_poly.pdbx_strand_id
1 'polypeptide(L)'
;MLEREDSQKHTSVTCWSQPLFFVNLSKSTGVASFMMLMQAPLTNHIESIREDKERLFSFFQPVLNKIMKCLDSEDVIDGMRPIENIANANKPVLRNIIVSNWTRDPYSRGAYSACFPGDDPVDMVVAMSNGQDSRIRFAGEHTIMDGAGCAYGAWESGRREATRISDLLK
;
A
#
# COMPACT_ATOMS: atom_id res chain seq x y z
N MET A 1 11.85 18.75 -45.21
CA MET A 1 12.20 18.13 -43.91
C MET A 1 10.87 17.92 -43.20
N LEU A 2 10.43 16.66 -43.16
CA LEU A 2 9.07 16.26 -42.77
C LEU A 2 8.83 16.53 -41.28
N GLU A 3 7.70 17.18 -40.97
CA GLU A 3 7.16 17.31 -39.63
C GLU A 3 6.88 15.90 -39.07
N ARG A 4 7.45 15.58 -37.91
CA ARG A 4 7.12 14.36 -37.18
C ARG A 4 5.83 14.60 -36.42
N GLU A 5 4.74 14.01 -36.88
CA GLU A 5 3.56 13.78 -36.06
C GLU A 5 3.94 12.83 -34.92
N ASP A 6 4.09 13.38 -33.72
CA ASP A 6 4.33 12.61 -32.50
C ASP A 6 3.00 11.97 -32.07
N SER A 7 2.66 10.85 -32.70
CA SER A 7 1.52 10.02 -32.32
C SER A 7 1.83 9.24 -31.04
N GLN A 8 1.82 9.94 -29.90
CA GLN A 8 1.86 9.31 -28.58
C GLN A 8 0.59 8.47 -28.38
N LYS A 9 0.64 7.19 -28.76
CA LYS A 9 -0.30 6.18 -28.27
C LYS A 9 -0.16 6.10 -26.76
N HIS A 10 -1.02 6.80 -26.03
CA HIS A 10 -1.11 6.71 -24.58
C HIS A 10 -1.63 5.30 -24.22
N THR A 11 -0.71 4.34 -24.01
CA THR A 11 -1.08 3.01 -23.50
C THR A 11 -1.61 3.18 -22.08
N SER A 12 -2.93 3.02 -21.92
CA SER A 12 -3.59 3.08 -20.61
C SER A 12 -2.97 2.04 -19.66
N VAL A 13 -2.67 2.45 -18.42
CA VAL A 13 -2.19 1.55 -17.37
C VAL A 13 -3.29 0.55 -17.02
N THR A 14 -2.94 -0.73 -16.90
CA THR A 14 -3.88 -1.82 -16.56
C THR A 14 -3.43 -2.55 -15.30
N CYS A 15 -4.26 -3.46 -14.78
CA CYS A 15 -3.86 -4.34 -13.68
C CYS A 15 -2.69 -5.30 -14.01
N TRP A 16 -2.34 -5.46 -15.29
CA TRP A 16 -1.22 -6.26 -15.76
C TRP A 16 0.05 -5.46 -16.05
N SER A 17 0.02 -4.12 -15.88
CA SER A 17 1.16 -3.25 -16.17
C SER A 17 2.25 -3.29 -15.09
N GLN A 18 1.97 -3.88 -13.92
CA GLN A 18 2.88 -3.99 -12.78
C GLN A 18 2.55 -5.25 -11.96
N PRO A 19 3.51 -5.80 -11.19
CA PRO A 19 3.22 -6.92 -10.30
C PRO A 19 2.31 -6.47 -9.15
N LEU A 20 1.41 -7.36 -8.74
CA LEU A 20 0.49 -7.19 -7.61
C LEU A 20 0.67 -8.38 -6.66
N PHE A 21 0.76 -8.12 -5.36
CA PHE A 21 0.95 -9.18 -4.36
C PHE A 21 -0.36 -9.45 -3.61
N PHE A 22 -0.91 -10.66 -3.76
CA PHE A 22 -2.16 -11.08 -3.14
C PHE A 22 -1.92 -12.05 -1.99
N VAL A 23 -2.47 -11.72 -0.82
CA VAL A 23 -2.54 -12.61 0.34
C VAL A 23 -3.94 -13.25 0.38
N ASN A 24 -3.98 -14.58 0.25
CA ASN A 24 -5.20 -15.36 0.45
C ASN A 24 -5.46 -15.53 1.96
N LEU A 25 -6.32 -14.69 2.52
CA LEU A 25 -6.63 -14.72 3.96
C LEU A 25 -7.47 -15.95 4.35
N SER A 26 -8.19 -16.56 3.41
CA SER A 26 -9.00 -17.74 3.70
C SER A 26 -8.14 -18.88 4.24
N LYS A 27 -6.96 -19.09 3.65
CA LYS A 27 -6.03 -20.14 4.09
C LYS A 27 -5.46 -19.89 5.48
N SER A 28 -5.07 -18.65 5.80
CA SER A 28 -4.33 -18.33 7.02
C SER A 28 -5.21 -17.92 8.20
N THR A 29 -6.35 -17.28 7.94
CA THR A 29 -7.24 -16.73 8.97
C THR A 29 -8.69 -17.22 8.87
N GLY A 30 -9.04 -17.99 7.83
CA GLY A 30 -10.41 -18.45 7.59
C GLY A 30 -11.35 -17.36 7.04
N VAL A 31 -10.85 -16.16 6.77
CA VAL A 31 -11.64 -15.04 6.25
C VAL A 31 -11.66 -15.07 4.72
N ALA A 32 -12.86 -15.11 4.12
CA ALA A 32 -13.05 -15.12 2.66
C ALA A 32 -12.74 -13.76 2.02
N SER A 33 -11.46 -13.38 1.99
CA SER A 33 -10.98 -12.11 1.45
C SER A 33 -9.56 -12.25 0.92
N PHE A 34 -9.24 -11.40 -0.05
CA PHE A 34 -7.86 -11.15 -0.46
C PHE A 34 -7.41 -9.80 0.08
N MET A 35 -6.19 -9.76 0.62
CA MET A 35 -5.49 -8.51 0.89
C MET A 35 -4.42 -8.33 -0.19
N MET A 36 -4.50 -7.25 -0.94
CA MET A 36 -3.59 -6.98 -2.06
C MET A 36 -2.66 -5.81 -1.72
N LEU A 37 -1.37 -5.96 -1.98
CA LEU A 37 -0.37 -4.89 -1.92
C LEU A 37 -0.05 -4.40 -3.34
N MET A 38 0.14 -3.09 -3.43
CA MET A 38 0.50 -2.36 -4.64
C MET A 38 1.60 -1.32 -4.35
N GLN A 39 2.25 -0.84 -5.39
CA GLN A 39 3.42 0.03 -5.37
C GLN A 39 3.15 1.35 -6.09
N ALA A 40 4.00 2.36 -5.88
CA ALA A 40 4.00 3.56 -6.71
C ALA A 40 4.45 3.20 -8.16
N PRO A 41 3.89 3.84 -9.20
CA PRO A 41 2.92 4.94 -9.17
C PRO A 41 1.45 4.48 -9.09
N LEU A 42 1.16 3.18 -9.18
CA LEU A 42 -0.21 2.66 -9.18
C LEU A 42 -0.99 3.05 -7.92
N THR A 43 -0.31 3.03 -6.76
CA THR A 43 -0.92 3.34 -5.46
C THR A 43 -1.61 4.71 -5.48
N ASN A 44 -0.91 5.76 -5.92
CA ASN A 44 -1.47 7.12 -5.97
C ASN A 44 -2.70 7.18 -6.89
N HIS A 45 -2.68 6.47 -8.02
CA HIS A 45 -3.82 6.42 -8.93
C HIS A 45 -5.02 5.70 -8.29
N ILE A 46 -4.81 4.50 -7.73
CA ILE A 46 -5.88 3.70 -7.13
C ILE A 46 -6.48 4.40 -5.90
N GLU A 47 -5.65 5.01 -5.05
CA GLU A 47 -6.16 5.79 -3.92
C GLU A 47 -6.95 7.02 -4.37
N SER A 48 -6.66 7.61 -5.55
CA SER A 48 -7.42 8.76 -6.08
C SER A 48 -8.87 8.39 -6.44
N ILE A 49 -9.11 7.15 -6.89
CA ILE A 49 -10.43 6.64 -7.28
C ILE A 49 -11.05 5.71 -6.22
N ARG A 50 -10.58 5.75 -4.97
CA ARG A 50 -10.95 4.81 -3.89
C ARG A 50 -12.46 4.68 -3.59
N GLU A 51 -13.24 5.72 -3.88
CA GLU A 51 -14.70 5.74 -3.68
C GLU A 51 -15.47 5.20 -4.90
N ASP A 52 -14.85 5.13 -6.07
CA ASP A 52 -15.46 4.66 -7.32
C ASP A 52 -15.31 3.14 -7.43
N LYS A 53 -16.20 2.40 -6.74
CA LYS A 53 -16.14 0.93 -6.62
C LYS A 53 -16.29 0.21 -7.96
N GLU A 54 -17.12 0.74 -8.84
CA GLU A 54 -17.36 0.18 -10.17
C GLU A 54 -16.09 0.25 -11.03
N ARG A 55 -15.41 1.41 -10.99
CA ARG A 55 -14.14 1.60 -11.69
C ARG A 55 -13.02 0.75 -11.09
N LEU A 56 -12.95 0.64 -9.76
CA LEU A 56 -11.99 -0.24 -9.08
C LEU A 56 -12.21 -1.71 -9.46
N PHE A 57 -13.47 -2.17 -9.43
CA PHE A 57 -13.81 -3.52 -9.85
C PHE A 57 -13.39 -3.75 -11.29
N SER A 58 -13.77 -2.85 -12.21
CA SER A 58 -13.39 -2.93 -13.62
C SER A 58 -11.88 -3.01 -13.84
N PHE A 59 -11.10 -2.23 -13.07
CA PHE A 59 -9.64 -2.24 -13.16
C PHE A 59 -9.03 -3.57 -12.73
N PHE A 60 -9.49 -4.13 -11.60
CA PHE A 60 -8.92 -5.37 -11.03
C PHE A 60 -9.59 -6.66 -11.53
N GLN A 61 -10.74 -6.60 -12.18
CA GLN A 61 -11.48 -7.78 -12.64
C GLN A 61 -10.62 -8.77 -13.46
N PRO A 62 -9.76 -8.32 -14.42
CA PRO A 62 -8.96 -9.27 -15.21
C PRO A 62 -7.98 -10.08 -14.35
N VAL A 63 -7.30 -9.46 -13.38
CA VAL A 63 -6.38 -10.17 -12.46
C VAL A 63 -7.14 -11.03 -11.46
N LEU A 64 -8.29 -10.57 -10.96
CA LEU A 64 -9.13 -11.35 -10.04
C LEU A 64 -9.65 -12.62 -10.71
N ASN A 65 -10.20 -12.53 -11.92
CA ASN A 65 -10.66 -13.69 -12.69
C ASN A 65 -9.51 -14.64 -12.99
N LYS A 66 -8.34 -14.11 -13.36
CA LYS A 66 -7.17 -14.95 -13.63
C LYS A 66 -6.70 -15.70 -12.39
N ILE A 67 -6.71 -15.06 -11.21
CA ILE A 67 -6.40 -15.72 -9.93
C ILE A 67 -7.43 -16.81 -9.63
N MET A 68 -8.73 -16.51 -9.73
CA MET A 68 -9.79 -17.49 -9.47
C MET A 68 -9.64 -18.72 -10.35
N LYS A 69 -9.42 -18.53 -11.65
CA LYS A 69 -9.17 -19.63 -12.59
C LYS A 69 -7.93 -20.46 -12.24
N CYS A 70 -6.85 -19.82 -11.79
CA CYS A 70 -5.64 -20.52 -11.34
C CYS A 70 -5.81 -21.21 -9.97
N LEU A 71 -6.85 -20.87 -9.21
CA LEU A 71 -7.24 -21.49 -7.95
C LEU A 71 -8.46 -22.43 -8.13
N ASP A 72 -8.64 -22.95 -9.34
CA ASP A 72 -9.71 -23.89 -9.69
C ASP A 72 -11.13 -23.38 -9.36
N SER A 73 -11.35 -22.08 -9.56
CA SER A 73 -12.62 -21.39 -9.35
C SER A 73 -13.08 -20.66 -10.63
N GLU A 74 -14.25 -20.03 -10.54
CA GLU A 74 -14.91 -19.34 -11.63
C GLU A 74 -14.67 -17.82 -11.61
N ASP A 75 -15.02 -17.14 -12.70
CA ASP A 75 -14.94 -15.68 -12.78
C ASP A 75 -15.77 -14.97 -11.68
N VAL A 76 -15.23 -13.85 -11.19
CA VAL A 76 -15.81 -13.05 -10.11
C VAL A 76 -17.10 -12.36 -10.56
N ILE A 77 -18.13 -12.44 -9.71
CA ILE A 77 -19.37 -11.69 -9.85
C ILE A 77 -19.29 -10.44 -8.98
N ASP A 78 -19.67 -9.29 -9.52
CA ASP A 78 -19.93 -8.10 -8.70
C ASP A 78 -21.23 -8.30 -7.92
N GLY A 79 -21.12 -8.37 -6.60
CA GLY A 79 -22.26 -8.41 -5.68
C GLY A 79 -22.12 -7.37 -4.58
N MET A 80 -21.48 -6.23 -4.89
CA MET A 80 -21.22 -5.14 -3.93
C MET A 80 -22.48 -4.35 -3.57
N ARG A 81 -23.53 -4.41 -4.41
CA ARG A 81 -24.81 -3.76 -4.17
C ARG A 81 -25.77 -4.73 -3.45
N PRO A 82 -26.13 -4.47 -2.17
CA PRO A 82 -26.99 -5.40 -1.42
C PRO A 82 -28.39 -5.57 -2.02
N ILE A 83 -28.91 -4.54 -2.70
CA ILE A 83 -30.28 -4.52 -3.26
C ILE A 83 -30.49 -5.56 -4.38
N GLU A 84 -29.42 -6.04 -5.00
CA GLU A 84 -29.50 -6.94 -6.15
C GLU A 84 -29.66 -8.42 -5.75
N ASN A 85 -29.64 -8.74 -4.44
CA ASN A 85 -29.82 -10.10 -3.90
C ASN A 85 -28.99 -11.18 -4.60
N ILE A 86 -27.80 -10.81 -5.10
CA ILE A 86 -26.92 -11.73 -5.81
C ILE A 86 -26.38 -12.76 -4.82
N ALA A 87 -26.75 -14.02 -5.03
CA ALA A 87 -26.20 -15.18 -4.33
C ALA A 87 -25.86 -16.24 -5.38
N ASN A 88 -24.68 -16.86 -5.24
CA ASN A 88 -24.25 -17.96 -6.09
C ASN A 88 -23.45 -18.96 -5.26
N ALA A 89 -23.76 -20.24 -5.39
CA ALA A 89 -23.09 -21.30 -4.62
C ALA A 89 -21.69 -21.63 -5.17
N ASN A 90 -21.47 -21.44 -6.47
CA ASN A 90 -20.28 -21.95 -7.17
C ASN A 90 -19.33 -20.85 -7.67
N LYS A 91 -19.77 -19.59 -7.65
CA LYS A 91 -18.98 -18.46 -8.18
C LYS A 91 -18.55 -17.50 -7.05
N PRO A 92 -17.33 -16.97 -7.09
CA PRO A 92 -16.87 -15.98 -6.12
C PRO A 92 -17.66 -14.68 -6.30
N VAL A 93 -18.41 -14.29 -5.27
CA VAL A 93 -19.19 -13.03 -5.24
C VAL A 93 -18.42 -11.98 -4.46
N LEU A 94 -17.94 -10.94 -5.14
CA LEU A 94 -17.25 -9.82 -4.51
C LEU A 94 -18.27 -8.96 -3.77
N ARG A 95 -18.10 -8.80 -2.46
CA ARG A 95 -19.03 -8.06 -1.60
C ARG A 95 -18.61 -6.63 -1.29
N ASN A 96 -17.32 -6.33 -1.31
CA ASN A 96 -16.81 -5.01 -0.99
C ASN A 96 -15.37 -4.83 -1.50
N ILE A 97 -14.95 -3.58 -1.69
CA ILE A 97 -13.56 -3.19 -1.98
C ILE A 97 -13.14 -2.09 -1.00
N ILE A 98 -12.08 -2.35 -0.23
CA ILE A 98 -11.46 -1.39 0.68
C ILE A 98 -10.11 -0.97 0.08
N VAL A 99 -9.87 0.33 0.02
CA VAL A 99 -8.62 0.93 -0.48
C VAL A 99 -8.04 1.83 0.59
N SER A 100 -6.71 1.79 0.76
CA SER A 100 -5.96 2.70 1.64
C SER A 100 -6.09 4.17 1.22
N ASN A 101 -5.49 5.07 2.00
CA ASN A 101 -5.51 6.51 1.71
C ASN A 101 -4.21 7.22 2.14
N TRP A 102 -3.11 6.47 2.30
CA TRP A 102 -1.87 6.98 2.89
C TRP A 102 -1.20 8.05 2.03
N THR A 103 -1.31 7.95 0.69
CA THR A 103 -0.70 8.93 -0.22
C THR A 103 -1.47 10.25 -0.27
N ARG A 104 -2.75 10.24 0.13
CA ARG A 104 -3.66 11.40 0.08
C ARG A 104 -3.90 12.02 1.45
N ASP A 105 -3.59 11.30 2.52
CA ASP A 105 -3.71 11.80 3.89
C ASP A 105 -2.55 12.78 4.20
N PRO A 106 -2.86 14.03 4.63
CA PRO A 106 -1.86 15.07 4.86
C PRO A 106 -0.90 14.78 6.03
N TYR A 107 -1.22 13.82 6.90
CA TYR A 107 -0.39 13.45 8.06
C TYR A 107 0.54 12.26 7.79
N SER A 108 0.31 11.49 6.73
CA SER A 108 1.19 10.38 6.32
C SER A 108 1.94 10.67 5.01
N ARG A 109 1.26 11.21 3.99
CA ARG A 109 1.85 11.65 2.70
C ARG A 109 2.63 10.56 1.96
N GLY A 110 2.31 9.29 2.22
CA GLY A 110 3.09 8.15 1.76
C GLY A 110 3.00 6.99 2.75
N ALA A 111 3.73 5.91 2.47
CA ALA A 111 3.69 4.71 3.29
C ALA A 111 4.76 4.76 4.41
N TYR A 112 6.04 4.76 4.04
CA TYR A 112 7.20 4.73 4.93
C TYR A 112 8.45 5.13 4.15
N SER A 113 9.57 5.35 4.86
CA SER A 113 10.86 5.69 4.28
C SER A 113 11.37 4.65 3.27
N ALA A 114 11.87 5.11 2.13
CA ALA A 114 12.37 4.25 1.06
C ALA A 114 13.51 4.98 0.32
N CYS A 115 14.38 4.21 -0.35
CA CYS A 115 15.53 4.74 -1.08
C CYS A 115 15.27 4.73 -2.58
N PHE A 116 15.54 5.85 -3.24
CA PHE A 116 15.86 5.88 -4.67
C PHE A 116 17.31 5.46 -4.92
N PRO A 117 17.67 5.12 -6.17
CA PRO A 117 19.06 4.82 -6.52
C PRO A 117 19.99 5.98 -6.16
N GLY A 118 20.96 5.70 -5.29
CA GLY A 118 21.95 6.68 -4.82
C GLY A 118 21.65 7.29 -3.45
N ASP A 119 20.50 6.99 -2.84
CA ASP A 119 20.20 7.43 -1.47
C ASP A 119 21.04 6.66 -0.44
N ASP A 120 21.44 7.36 0.63
CA ASP A 120 22.02 6.77 1.83
C ASP A 120 21.10 7.00 3.04
N PRO A 121 20.40 5.97 3.55
CA PRO A 121 19.50 6.13 4.69
C PRO A 121 20.25 6.38 6.02
N VAL A 122 21.57 6.08 6.08
CA VAL A 122 22.37 6.28 7.28
C VAL A 122 22.41 7.75 7.67
N ASP A 123 22.52 8.65 6.69
CA ASP A 123 22.56 10.10 6.93
C ASP A 123 21.31 10.59 7.68
N MET A 124 20.12 10.13 7.26
CA MET A 124 18.86 10.47 7.93
C MET A 124 18.82 9.90 9.35
N VAL A 125 19.17 8.62 9.52
CA VAL A 125 19.12 7.96 10.83
C VAL A 125 20.08 8.63 11.81
N VAL A 126 21.31 8.97 11.40
CA VAL A 126 22.28 9.66 12.24
C VAL A 126 21.78 11.05 12.63
N ALA A 127 21.29 11.84 11.66
CA ALA A 127 20.77 13.18 11.94
C ALA A 127 19.57 13.14 12.91
N MET A 128 18.62 12.23 12.69
CA MET A 128 17.42 12.10 13.52
C MET A 128 17.74 11.59 14.93
N SER A 129 18.59 10.57 15.05
CA SER A 129 18.97 10.00 16.35
C SER A 129 19.82 10.96 17.20
N ASN A 130 20.60 11.83 16.56
CA ASN A 130 21.29 12.92 17.24
C ASN A 130 20.33 13.99 17.79
N GLY A 131 19.15 14.14 17.20
CA GLY A 131 18.14 15.15 17.52
C GLY A 131 18.52 16.56 17.06
N GLN A 132 17.53 17.46 17.05
CA GLN A 132 17.77 18.86 16.69
C GLN A 132 18.65 19.55 17.73
N ASP A 133 18.38 19.28 19.00
CA ASP A 133 19.17 19.72 20.13
C ASP A 133 18.97 18.77 21.34
N SER A 134 19.50 19.14 22.51
CA SER A 134 19.41 18.32 23.72
C SER A 134 17.97 18.03 24.20
N ARG A 135 17.01 18.89 23.85
CA ARG A 135 15.61 18.92 24.29
C ARG A 135 14.63 18.50 23.19
N ILE A 136 14.90 18.85 21.93
CA ILE A 136 14.07 18.51 20.79
C ILE A 136 14.60 17.23 20.14
N ARG A 137 13.87 16.14 20.36
CA ARG A 137 14.25 14.77 19.97
C ARG A 137 13.29 14.21 18.93
N PHE A 138 13.76 13.23 18.16
CA PHE A 138 12.96 12.56 17.14
C PHE A 138 12.91 11.05 17.38
N ALA A 139 11.72 10.49 17.16
CA ALA A 139 11.45 9.06 17.13
C ALA A 139 10.46 8.79 15.99
N GLY A 140 10.48 7.56 15.47
CA GLY A 140 9.73 7.13 14.30
C GLY A 140 10.50 6.12 13.47
N GLU A 141 9.83 5.45 12.53
CA GLU A 141 10.44 4.39 11.70
C GLU A 141 11.68 4.85 10.94
N HIS A 142 11.73 6.13 10.55
CA HIS A 142 12.82 6.74 9.78
C HIS A 142 14.00 7.24 10.64
N THR A 143 14.03 6.87 11.94
CA THR A 143 15.00 7.43 12.91
C THR A 143 15.93 6.37 13.52
N ILE A 144 15.90 5.13 13.03
CA ILE A 144 16.64 3.98 13.57
C ILE A 144 17.15 3.08 12.44
N MET A 145 18.30 2.44 12.64
CA MET A 145 18.87 1.48 11.67
C MET A 145 18.09 0.16 11.72
N ASP A 146 18.07 -0.48 12.88
CA ASP A 146 17.41 -1.76 13.07
C ASP A 146 15.89 -1.58 13.01
N GLY A 147 15.28 -2.16 11.98
CA GLY A 147 13.83 -2.03 11.74
C GLY A 147 13.41 -0.73 11.09
N ALA A 148 14.30 -0.05 10.35
CA ALA A 148 13.92 1.05 9.46
C ALA A 148 12.71 0.67 8.57
N GLY A 149 11.75 1.58 8.39
CA GLY A 149 10.51 1.30 7.65
C GLY A 149 9.48 0.46 8.39
N CYS A 150 9.84 -0.15 9.53
CA CYS A 150 8.99 -1.11 10.23
C CYS A 150 8.38 -0.55 11.51
N ALA A 151 7.21 -1.07 11.89
CA ALA A 151 6.52 -0.67 13.13
C ALA A 151 7.36 -0.94 14.39
N TYR A 152 8.14 -2.03 14.43
CA TYR A 152 8.97 -2.35 15.60
C TYR A 152 10.18 -1.41 15.73
N GLY A 153 10.74 -0.92 14.62
CA GLY A 153 11.78 0.11 14.65
C GLY A 153 11.23 1.43 15.18
N ALA A 154 10.02 1.83 14.73
CA ALA A 154 9.32 2.98 15.29
C ALA A 154 9.10 2.84 16.81
N TRP A 155 8.62 1.67 17.26
CA TRP A 155 8.45 1.37 18.68
C TRP A 155 9.78 1.51 19.46
N GLU A 156 10.85 0.89 18.97
CA GLU A 156 12.14 0.89 19.64
C GLU A 156 12.77 2.29 19.68
N SER A 157 12.61 3.08 18.62
CA SER A 157 13.05 4.48 18.60
C SER A 157 12.33 5.34 19.65
N GLY A 158 11.04 5.07 19.90
CA GLY A 158 10.28 5.72 20.96
C GLY A 158 10.82 5.34 22.34
N ARG A 159 11.10 4.04 22.55
CA ARG A 159 11.74 3.54 23.76
C ARG A 159 13.09 4.22 24.00
N ARG A 160 13.92 4.33 22.95
CA ARG A 160 15.26 4.98 22.98
C ARG A 160 15.19 6.41 23.52
N GLU A 161 14.39 7.28 22.89
CA GLU A 161 14.33 8.69 23.31
C GLU A 161 13.69 8.86 24.68
N ALA A 162 12.65 8.08 25.00
CA ALA A 162 11.98 8.13 26.29
C ALA A 162 12.91 7.69 27.44
N THR A 163 13.68 6.61 27.26
CA THR A 163 14.67 6.16 28.25
C THR A 163 15.74 7.22 28.49
N ARG A 164 16.32 7.78 27.40
CA ARG A 164 17.31 8.86 27.50
C ARG A 164 16.78 10.05 28.31
N ILE A 165 15.58 10.51 28.01
CA ILE A 165 14.97 11.65 28.71
C ILE A 165 14.67 11.30 30.15
N SER A 166 14.11 10.11 30.41
CA SER A 166 13.80 9.65 31.77
C SER A 166 15.05 9.62 32.64
N ASP A 167 16.18 9.13 32.12
CA ASP A 167 17.43 9.06 32.87
C ASP A 167 18.05 10.44 33.15
N LEU A 168 17.82 11.43 32.28
CA LEU A 168 18.24 12.83 32.53
C LEU A 168 17.34 13.58 33.53
N LEU A 169 16.12 13.09 33.75
CA LEU A 169 15.17 13.68 34.70
C LEU A 169 15.21 13.04 36.10
N LYS A 170 15.90 11.90 36.24
CA LYS A 170 16.16 11.24 37.53
C LYS A 170 17.27 11.98 38.28
#